data_AF-A0A371YI87-F1
#
_entry.id   AF-A0A371YI87-F1
#
_cell.length_a   1.000
_cell.length_b   1.000
_cell.length_c   1.000
_cell.angle_alpha   90.00
_cell.angle_beta   90.00
_cell.angle_gamma   90.00
#
_symmetry.space_group_name_H-M   'P 1'
#
loop_
_entity.id
_entity.type
_entity.pdbx_description
1 polymer ?
#
loop_
_entity_poly.entity_id
_entity_poly.type
_entity_poly.pdbx_seq_one_letter_code
_entity_poly.pdbx_strand_id
1 'polypeptide(L)' 'MEIVEPPEYSYTAHTVLHAYNMIARSRRYEQGTPLALSIADIESYLELHDSPVELHVFVECVLMLDNLFLDQAYKKK' A
#
# COMPACT_ATOMS: atom_id res chain seq x y z
N MET A 1 21.27 26.60 15.80
CA MET A 1 20.03 25.86 15.53
C MET A 1 20.20 25.34 14.11
N GLU A 2 20.41 24.04 13.93
CA GLU A 2 20.46 23.46 12.59
C GLU A 2 19.06 23.58 11.99
N ILE A 3 18.96 24.25 10.84
CA ILE A 3 17.73 24.31 10.08
C ILE A 3 17.67 23.01 9.29
N VAL A 4 16.86 22.06 9.75
CA VAL A 4 16.59 20.84 8.99
C VAL A 4 15.70 21.23 7.82
N GLU A 5 16.23 21.13 6.61
CA GLU A 5 15.42 21.36 5.40
C GLU A 5 14.30 20.33 5.30
N PRO A 6 13.11 20.73 4.83
CA PRO A 6 12.01 19.79 4.67
C PRO A 6 12.40 18.71 3.66
N PRO A 7 11.91 17.47 3.84
CA PRO A 7 12.21 16.40 2.91
C PRO A 7 11.70 16.75 1.50
N GLU A 8 12.51 16.43 0.50
CA GLU A 8 12.10 16.55 -0.90
C GLU A 8 10.93 15.60 -1.21
N TYR A 9 10.09 16.02 -2.15
CA TYR A 9 8.97 15.21 -2.60
C TYR A 9 9.46 13.99 -3.39
N SER A 10 9.07 12.79 -2.94
CA SER A 10 9.37 11.55 -3.66
C SER A 10 8.19 11.16 -4.56
N TYR A 11 8.39 11.29 -5.87
CA TYR A 11 7.44 10.80 -6.88
C TYR A 11 7.26 9.29 -6.80
N THR A 12 8.33 8.54 -6.54
CA THR A 12 8.27 7.08 -6.36
C THR A 12 7.38 6.71 -5.17
N ALA A 13 7.57 7.36 -4.02
CA ALA A 13 6.73 7.11 -2.84
C ALA A 13 5.26 7.45 -3.12
N HIS A 14 5.00 8.56 -3.82
CA HIS A 14 3.65 8.93 -4.23
C HIS A 14 3.01 7.85 -5.11
N THR A 15 3.72 7.35 -6.12
CA THR A 15 3.18 6.33 -7.03
C THR A 15 2.90 5.02 -6.31
N VAL A 16 3.78 4.59 -5.39
CA VAL A 16 3.56 3.40 -4.56
C VAL A 16 2.32 3.57 -3.68
N LEU A 17 2.16 4.72 -3.02
CA LEU A 17 0.98 5.02 -2.20
C LEU A 17 -0.30 5.05 -3.04
N HIS A 18 -0.25 5.66 -4.22
CA HIS A 18 -1.38 5.73 -5.14
C HIS A 18 -1.78 4.34 -5.62
N ALA A 19 -0.81 3.48 -5.98
CA ALA A 19 -1.04 2.09 -6.34
C ALA A 19 -1.68 1.29 -5.19
N TYR A 20 -1.13 1.40 -3.97
CA TYR A 20 -1.73 0.78 -2.79
C TYR A 20 -3.18 1.22 -2.58
N ASN A 21 -3.47 2.52 -2.70
CA ASN A 21 -4.83 3.04 -2.54
C ASN A 21 -5.80 2.47 -3.59
N MET A 22 -5.35 2.22 -4.82
CA MET A 22 -6.17 1.57 -5.84
C MET A 22 -6.40 0.09 -5.52
N ILE A 23 -5.35 -0.65 -5.18
CA ILE A 23 -5.43 -2.07 -4.81
C ILE A 23 -6.34 -2.24 -3.57
N ALA A 24 -6.19 -1.39 -2.56
CA ALA A 24 -6.98 -1.44 -1.32
C ALA A 24 -8.50 -1.33 -1.52
N ARG A 25 -8.96 -0.91 -2.70
CA ARG A 25 -10.39 -0.88 -3.06
C ARG A 25 -10.95 -2.27 -3.34
N SER A 26 -10.13 -3.26 -3.69
CA SER A 26 -10.57 -4.64 -3.84
C SER A 26 -10.71 -5.36 -2.48
N ARG A 27 -10.28 -4.71 -1.38
CA ARG A 27 -10.29 -5.29 -0.05
C ARG A 27 -11.68 -5.81 0.32
N ARG A 28 -11.71 -7.07 0.71
CA ARG A 28 -12.91 -7.74 1.23
C ARG A 28 -13.07 -7.48 2.72
N TYR A 29 -14.31 -7.52 3.17
CA TYR A 29 -14.68 -7.36 4.58
C TYR A 29 -15.59 -8.51 5.00
N GLU A 30 -15.30 -9.11 6.16
CA GLU A 30 -16.10 -10.14 6.78
C GLU A 30 -16.68 -9.63 8.10
N GLN A 31 -18.01 -9.51 8.18
CA GLN A 31 -18.71 -8.96 9.35
C GLN A 31 -18.14 -7.58 9.79
N GLY A 32 -17.80 -6.72 8.82
CA GLY A 32 -17.18 -5.41 9.08
C GLY A 32 -15.69 -5.45 9.44
N THR A 33 -15.08 -6.65 9.49
CA THR A 33 -13.65 -6.84 9.71
C THR A 33 -12.93 -6.82 8.36
N PRO A 34 -11.94 -5.93 8.15
CA PRO A 34 -11.17 -5.95 6.91
C PRO A 34 -10.33 -7.23 6.82
N LEU A 35 -10.31 -7.86 5.65
CA LEU A 35 -9.39 -8.95 5.34
C LEU A 35 -8.11 -8.39 4.70
N ALA A 36 -7.02 -9.15 4.81
CA ALA A 36 -5.77 -8.80 4.15
C ALA A 36 -5.91 -8.84 2.62
N LEU A 37 -5.14 -7.99 1.95
CA LEU A 37 -4.99 -8.06 0.50
C LEU A 37 -4.23 -9.32 0.14
N SER A 38 -4.65 -9.97 -0.94
CA SER A 38 -3.97 -11.15 -1.48
C SER A 38 -2.97 -10.76 -2.56
N ILE A 39 -2.04 -11.66 -2.88
CA ILE A 39 -1.14 -11.48 -4.03
C ILE A 39 -1.93 -11.30 -5.33
N ALA A 40 -3.06 -11.99 -5.48
CA ALA A 40 -3.93 -11.85 -6.65
C ALA A 40 -4.46 -10.42 -6.81
N ASP A 41 -4.73 -9.70 -5.72
CA ASP A 41 -5.16 -8.29 -5.79
C ASP A 41 -4.05 -7.39 -6.36
N ILE A 42 -2.78 -7.70 -6.04
CA ILE A 42 -1.61 -6.98 -6.55
C ILE A 42 -1.35 -7.36 -8.01
N GLU A 43 -1.46 -8.64 -8.36
CA GLU A 43 -1.30 -9.13 -9.73
C GLU A 43 -2.34 -8.50 -10.66
N SER A 44 -3.61 -8.42 -10.25
CA SER A 44 -4.66 -7.75 -11.04
C SER A 44 -4.38 -6.27 -11.29
N TYR A 45 -3.71 -5.58 -10.36
CA TYR A 45 -3.25 -4.21 -10.60
C TYR A 45 -2.12 -4.18 -11.65
N LEU A 46 -1.17 -5.11 -11.55
CA LEU A 46 -0.03 -5.21 -12.45
C LEU A 46 -0.40 -5.67 -13.88
N GLU A 47 -1.57 -6.28 -14.06
CA GLU A 47 -2.13 -6.56 -15.39
C GLU A 47 -2.47 -5.28 -16.17
N LEU A 48 -2.77 -4.18 -15.48
CA LEU A 48 -3.19 -2.92 -16.07
C LEU A 48 -2.14 -1.82 -15.96
N HIS A 49 -1.18 -1.97 -15.06
CA HIS A 49 -0.21 -0.94 -14.70
C HIS A 49 1.19 -1.53 -14.52
N ASP A 50 2.20 -0.80 -14.97
CA ASP A 50 3.59 -1.16 -14.69
C ASP A 50 3.93 -0.93 -13.21
N SER A 51 4.85 -1.75 -12.69
CA SER A 51 5.38 -1.56 -11.34
C SER A 51 6.23 -0.28 -11.30
N PRO A 52 6.03 0.62 -10.31
CA PRO A 52 6.78 1.88 -10.22
C PRO A 52 8.23 1.71 -9.75
N VAL A 53 8.56 0.52 -9.24
CA VAL A 53 9.89 0.11 -8.73
C VAL A 53 10.08 -1.36 -9.10
N GLU A 54 11.19 -1.96 -8.67
CA GLU A 54 11.40 -3.40 -8.80
C GLU A 54 10.22 -4.16 -8.18
N LEU A 55 9.70 -5.15 -8.92
CA LEU A 55 8.46 -5.84 -8.55
C LEU A 55 8.44 -6.35 -7.10
N HIS A 56 9.55 -6.93 -6.63
CA HIS A 56 9.65 -7.42 -5.26
C HIS A 56 9.54 -6.29 -4.23
N VAL A 57 10.18 -5.14 -4.48
CA VAL A 57 10.09 -3.95 -3.62
C VAL A 57 8.67 -3.40 -3.61
N PHE A 58 8.01 -3.36 -4.77
CA PHE A 58 6.63 -2.91 -4.87
C PHE A 58 5.68 -3.78 -4.06
N VAL A 59 5.77 -5.10 -4.23
CA VAL A 59 4.94 -6.08 -3.50
C VAL A 59 5.18 -5.95 -2.00
N GLU A 60 6.44 -5.88 -1.55
CA GLU A 60 6.78 -5.70 -0.13
C GLU A 60 6.19 -4.40 0.44
N CYS A 61 6.28 -3.30 -0.31
CA CYS A 61 5.69 -2.02 0.08
C CYS A 61 4.17 -2.10 0.23
N VAL A 62 3.47 -2.72 -0.72
CA VAL A 62 2.00 -2.89 -0.67
C VAL A 62 1.59 -3.74 0.53
N LEU A 63 2.28 -4.87 0.78
CA LEU A 63 1.99 -5.73 1.93
C LEU A 63 2.29 -5.04 3.27
N MET A 64 3.34 -4.23 3.34
CA MET A 64 3.67 -3.46 4.54
C MET A 64 2.62 -2.38 4.83
N LEU A 65 2.19 -1.64 3.81
CA LEU A 65 1.09 -0.67 3.93
C LEU A 65 -0.23 -1.35 4.33
N ASP A 66 -0.49 -2.54 3.80
CA ASP A 66 -1.65 -3.37 4.17
C ASP A 66 -1.62 -3.76 5.65
N ASN A 67 -0.48 -4.26 6.14
CA ASN A 67 -0.29 -4.60 7.54
C ASN A 67 -0.51 -3.40 8.47
N LEU A 68 0.01 -2.21 8.10
CA LEU A 68 -0.21 -0.99 8.88
C LEU A 68 -1.70 -0.63 8.97
N PHE A 69 -2.46 -0.82 7.88
CA PHE A 69 -3.90 -0.59 7.90
C PHE A 69 -4.63 -1.60 8.79
N LEU A 70 -4.31 -2.90 8.66
CA LEU A 70 -4.92 -3.97 9.47
C LEU A 70 -4.63 -3.79 10.95
N ASP A 71 -3.38 -3.46 11.30
CA ASP A 71 -2.97 -3.15 12.67
C ASP A 71 -3.83 -2.04 13.28
N GLN A 72 -4.06 -0.96 12.52
CA GLN A 72 -4.92 0.14 12.98
C GLN A 72 -6.39 -0.27 13.09
N ALA A 73 -6.89 -1.08 12.16
CA ALA A 73 -8.27 -1.54 12.17
C ALA A 73 -8.54 -2.50 13.35
N TYR A 74 -7.59 -3.38 13.67
CA TYR A 74 -7.71 -4.33 14.76
C TYR A 74 -7.44 -3.72 16.14
N LYS A 75 -6.58 -2.70 16.24
CA LYS A 75 -6.39 -1.92 17.48
C LYS A 75 -7.61 -1.08 17.89
N LYS A 76 -8.54 -0.83 16.95
CA LYS A 76 -9.76 -0.03 17.19
C LYS A 76 -10.98 -0.86 17.63
N LYS A 77 -10.84 -2.18 17.76
CA LYS A 77 -11.84 -3.06 18.39
C LYS A 77 -11.58 -3.15 19.89
#